data_AF-A0A6V7BNG4-F1
#
_entry.id   AF-A0A6V7BNG4-F1
#
_cell.length_a   1.000
_cell.length_b   1.000
_cell.length_c   1.000
_cell.angle_alpha   90.00
_cell.angle_beta   90.00
_cell.angle_gamma   90.00
#
_symmetry.space_group_name_H-M   'P 1'
#
loop_
_entity.id
_entity.type
_entity.pdbx_description
1 polymer ?
#
loop_
_entity_poly.entity_id
_entity_poly.type
_entity_poly.pdbx_seq_one_letter_code
_entity_poly.pdbx_strand_id
1 'polypeptide(L)'
;MGIRESESRSCSLQTDTLQALAAPVPGLPAPTSRRHFLGLLLGSAVTLALPLRARAAGNYDFWFTRLRYDSGDWDVDARMPSNLITSLIDYTQLRVDPQEHVLDLADPRMLQAPFCYLAGHKLVEFNPAERRNFERYVRNGGFVFVDDCNHDIDGLFATSFEAQMASIFGRTALQKLPKTHRLYNAFFKFPDGPPATSFELNGWGDDLVHDYLKGISIDGRLGVLYSNKDYGCEWDYDWRNKRFLAEDNTRFGVNIVMYALTN
;
A
#
# COMPACT_ATOMS: atom_id res chain seq x y z
N MET A 1 23.23 49.67 -3.23
CA MET A 1 24.69 49.74 -3.00
C MET A 1 24.98 49.05 -1.67
N GLY A 2 25.65 47.89 -1.73
CA GLY A 2 26.32 47.25 -0.60
C GLY A 2 25.56 46.19 0.19
N ILE A 3 25.72 44.90 -0.17
CA ILE A 3 25.83 43.75 0.74
C ILE A 3 26.70 42.70 0.00
N ARG A 4 28.04 42.78 0.10
CA ARG A 4 28.97 42.01 0.96
C ARG A 4 28.98 40.49 0.71
N GLU A 5 30.12 40.08 0.18
CA GLU A 5 30.65 38.74 -0.08
C GLU A 5 30.75 37.89 1.19
N SER A 6 30.63 36.56 1.05
CA SER A 6 31.17 35.61 2.02
C SER A 6 31.95 34.52 1.29
N GLU A 7 33.27 34.57 1.45
CA GLU A 7 34.24 33.60 0.95
C GLU A 7 34.15 32.24 1.65
N SER A 8 34.39 31.20 0.87
CA SER A 8 34.70 29.83 1.26
C SER A 8 36.08 29.70 1.91
N ARG A 9 36.20 28.93 3.00
CA ARG A 9 37.49 28.32 3.40
C ARG A 9 37.31 26.90 3.91
N SER A 10 37.89 25.97 3.16
CA SER A 10 38.27 24.62 3.58
C SER A 10 39.54 24.66 4.42
N CYS A 11 39.70 23.77 5.41
CA CYS A 11 40.96 23.05 5.64
C CYS A 11 40.74 21.95 6.68
N SER A 12 41.05 20.72 6.30
CA SER A 12 40.99 19.52 7.15
C SER A 12 42.38 18.90 7.26
N LEU A 13 42.67 18.42 8.47
CA LEU A 13 43.54 17.28 8.82
C LEU A 13 45.06 17.48 8.73
N GLN A 14 45.69 17.45 9.91
CA GLN A 14 47.07 17.03 10.10
C GLN A 14 47.08 15.68 10.82
N THR A 15 47.69 14.70 10.14
CA THR A 15 48.25 13.46 10.67
C THR A 15 49.52 13.74 11.46
N ASP A 16 49.73 13.05 12.57
CA ASP A 16 51.08 12.75 13.07
C ASP A 16 51.15 11.35 13.68
N THR A 17 52.30 10.72 13.39
CA THR A 17 52.67 9.32 13.59
C THR A 17 53.85 9.30 14.58
N LEU A 18 54.11 8.18 15.29
CA LEU A 18 55.40 7.63 15.78
C LEU A 18 55.12 6.67 16.96
N GLN A 19 55.30 5.33 16.87
CA GLN A 19 56.53 4.53 17.09
C GLN A 19 57.31 4.93 18.35
N ALA A 20 57.84 4.07 19.21
CA ALA A 20 57.97 2.62 19.41
C ALA A 20 58.65 2.43 20.78
N LEU A 21 58.66 1.23 21.41
CA LEU A 21 59.80 0.66 22.17
C LEU A 21 59.40 -0.65 22.88
N ALA A 22 60.32 -1.60 22.89
CA ALA A 22 60.17 -2.96 23.41
C ALA A 22 61.30 -3.36 24.38
N ALA A 23 60.95 -4.30 25.28
CA ALA A 23 61.78 -5.32 25.99
C ALA A 23 62.49 -4.92 27.32
N PRO A 24 62.91 -5.86 28.25
CA PRO A 24 62.57 -7.31 28.43
C PRO A 24 62.49 -7.89 29.91
N VAL A 25 61.85 -9.09 30.10
CA VAL A 25 61.93 -10.24 31.10
C VAL A 25 62.00 -10.04 32.66
N PRO A 26 61.90 -11.09 33.56
CA PRO A 26 61.33 -12.47 33.54
C PRO A 26 60.53 -12.92 34.82
N GLY A 27 59.88 -14.10 34.79
CA GLY A 27 59.59 -14.89 36.02
C GLY A 27 58.40 -15.86 35.97
N LEU A 28 58.63 -17.14 35.65
CA LEU A 28 57.67 -18.27 35.75
C LEU A 28 57.92 -19.10 37.03
N PRO A 29 56.91 -19.81 37.57
CA PRO A 29 57.10 -21.07 38.28
C PRO A 29 56.84 -22.32 37.41
N ALA A 30 57.48 -23.42 37.81
CA ALA A 30 57.75 -24.67 37.08
C ALA A 30 56.57 -25.70 37.01
N PRO A 31 56.70 -26.81 36.25
CA PRO A 31 55.58 -27.63 35.77
C PRO A 31 55.47 -29.03 36.41
N THR A 32 54.27 -29.62 36.36
CA THR A 32 53.98 -31.08 36.40
C THR A 32 52.60 -31.29 35.76
N SER A 33 52.24 -32.33 35.01
CA SER A 33 52.88 -33.57 34.57
C SER A 33 51.97 -34.18 33.48
N ARG A 34 52.61 -34.77 32.46
CA ARG A 34 52.16 -35.85 31.55
C ARG A 34 50.66 -36.03 31.33
N ARG A 35 50.17 -35.63 30.14
CA ARG A 35 49.45 -36.53 29.22
C ARG A 35 49.77 -36.17 27.77
N HIS A 36 50.15 -37.19 27.01
CA HIS A 36 50.60 -37.15 25.62
C HIS A 36 49.58 -36.50 24.68
N PHE A 37 50.04 -35.63 23.78
CA PHE A 37 49.34 -35.32 22.55
C PHE A 37 50.34 -35.15 21.40
N LEU A 38 50.50 -36.21 20.60
CA LEU A 38 50.80 -36.11 19.18
C LEU A 38 49.44 -36.12 18.48
N GLY A 39 49.11 -35.05 17.75
CA GLY A 39 47.87 -34.94 16.98
C GLY A 39 48.17 -34.33 15.62
N LEU A 40 48.00 -35.15 14.58
CA LEU A 40 48.25 -34.85 13.18
C LEU A 40 47.39 -33.70 12.64
N LEU A 41 48.01 -32.99 11.70
CA LEU A 41 47.38 -32.17 10.67
C LEU A 41 46.25 -32.93 9.95
N LEU A 42 45.03 -32.40 10.00
CA LEU A 42 44.00 -32.62 8.99
C LEU A 42 43.27 -31.30 8.77
N GLY A 43 43.44 -30.75 7.56
CA GLY A 43 42.81 -29.52 7.13
C GLY A 43 41.30 -29.66 7.09
N SER A 44 40.63 -28.74 7.77
CA SER A 44 39.21 -28.45 7.60
C SER A 44 39.11 -27.07 6.95
N ALA A 45 38.99 -27.06 5.62
CA ALA A 45 38.49 -25.89 4.90
C ALA A 45 37.00 -25.73 5.26
N VAL A 46 36.73 -25.02 6.35
CA VAL A 46 35.39 -24.53 6.65
C VAL A 46 35.13 -23.38 5.68
N THR A 47 34.58 -23.69 4.51
CA THR A 47 33.86 -22.68 3.73
C THR A 47 32.69 -22.24 4.57
N LEU A 48 32.78 -21.06 5.20
CA LEU A 48 31.60 -20.36 5.71
C LEU A 48 30.65 -20.16 4.53
N ALA A 49 29.68 -21.05 4.38
CA ALA A 49 28.49 -20.78 3.62
C ALA A 49 27.74 -19.68 4.38
N LEU A 50 28.07 -18.42 4.08
CA LEU A 50 27.23 -17.29 4.41
C LEU A 50 25.83 -17.63 3.89
N PRO A 51 24.77 -17.53 4.71
CA PRO A 51 23.43 -17.72 4.19
C PRO A 51 23.27 -16.71 3.05
N LEU A 52 22.91 -17.22 1.86
CA LEU A 52 22.53 -16.36 0.76
C LEU A 52 21.53 -15.36 1.31
N ARG A 53 21.89 -14.09 1.15
CA ARG A 53 21.11 -12.90 1.50
C ARG A 53 19.62 -13.21 1.42
N ALA A 54 18.91 -12.88 2.50
CA ALA A 54 17.48 -12.63 2.44
C ALA A 54 17.19 -11.92 1.11
N ARG A 55 16.31 -12.54 0.29
CA ARG A 55 15.70 -11.84 -0.84
C ARG A 55 15.32 -10.47 -0.31
N ALA A 56 15.89 -9.41 -0.88
CA ALA A 56 15.41 -8.07 -0.59
C ALA A 56 13.92 -8.11 -0.92
N ALA A 57 13.07 -8.17 0.12
CA ALA A 57 11.76 -7.57 -0.01
C ALA A 57 12.09 -6.15 -0.48
N GLY A 58 11.64 -5.81 -1.69
CA GLY A 58 11.82 -4.44 -2.16
C GLY A 58 11.29 -3.54 -1.04
N ASN A 59 12.10 -2.57 -0.60
CA ASN A 59 11.60 -1.57 0.34
C ASN A 59 10.59 -0.71 -0.46
N TYR A 60 9.35 -1.20 -0.57
CA TYR A 60 8.24 -0.51 -1.20
C TYR A 60 7.53 0.33 -0.15
N ASP A 61 7.15 1.54 -0.55
CA ASP A 61 6.31 2.45 0.23
C ASP A 61 4.83 2.07 0.12
N PHE A 62 4.45 1.37 -0.95
CA PHE A 62 3.07 0.96 -1.23
C PHE A 62 3.02 -0.38 -1.98
N TRP A 63 2.05 -1.22 -1.64
CA TRP A 63 1.62 -2.37 -2.44
C TRP A 63 0.10 -2.41 -2.50
N PHE A 64 -0.43 -2.74 -3.68
CA PHE A 64 -1.87 -2.80 -3.90
C PHE A 64 -2.41 -4.14 -3.41
N THR A 65 -3.31 -4.14 -2.42
CA THR A 65 -3.90 -5.36 -1.88
C THR A 65 -5.36 -5.50 -2.30
N ARG A 66 -5.68 -6.52 -3.09
CA ARG A 66 -7.07 -6.91 -3.38
C ARG A 66 -7.55 -7.93 -2.36
N LEU A 67 -8.74 -7.68 -1.83
CA LEU A 67 -9.38 -8.55 -0.85
C LEU A 67 -10.26 -9.58 -1.56
N ARG A 68 -9.99 -10.85 -1.28
CA ARG A 68 -10.89 -11.96 -1.60
C ARG A 68 -11.83 -12.20 -0.42
N TYR A 69 -13.12 -12.30 -0.68
CA TYR A 69 -14.12 -12.66 0.31
C TYR A 69 -14.94 -13.86 -0.18
N ASP A 70 -15.50 -14.63 0.74
CA ASP A 70 -16.10 -15.95 0.44
C ASP A 70 -17.41 -15.85 -0.38
N SER A 71 -18.17 -14.78 -0.17
CA SER A 71 -19.42 -14.54 -0.89
C SER A 71 -19.19 -13.86 -2.23
N GLY A 72 -20.17 -13.97 -3.13
CA GLY A 72 -20.19 -13.22 -4.38
C GLY A 72 -18.99 -13.51 -5.31
N ASP A 73 -18.44 -12.45 -5.89
CA ASP A 73 -17.27 -12.43 -6.78
C ASP A 73 -16.35 -11.28 -6.40
N TRP A 74 -15.05 -11.52 -6.35
CA TRP A 74 -14.01 -10.54 -5.99
C TRP A 74 -13.01 -10.31 -7.12
N ASP A 75 -12.98 -11.24 -8.09
CA ASP A 75 -12.03 -11.35 -9.19
C ASP A 75 -12.51 -10.59 -10.44
N VAL A 76 -12.88 -9.34 -10.21
CA VAL A 76 -13.33 -8.36 -11.23
C VAL A 76 -12.18 -7.42 -11.62
N ASP A 77 -12.31 -6.67 -12.72
CA ASP A 77 -11.41 -5.57 -13.09
C ASP A 77 -9.92 -5.97 -13.11
N ALA A 78 -9.60 -7.07 -13.79
CA ALA A 78 -8.34 -7.78 -13.62
C ALA A 78 -7.10 -6.95 -13.99
N ARG A 79 -7.21 -5.96 -14.89
CA ARG A 79 -6.09 -5.09 -15.29
C ARG A 79 -6.08 -3.76 -14.55
N MET A 80 -7.17 -3.37 -13.88
CA MET A 80 -7.24 -2.10 -13.16
C MET A 80 -6.08 -1.90 -12.18
N PRO A 81 -5.71 -2.88 -11.32
CA PRO A 81 -4.59 -2.72 -10.39
C PRO A 81 -3.30 -2.34 -11.12
N SER A 82 -3.01 -2.98 -12.25
CA SER A 82 -1.80 -2.69 -13.04
C SER A 82 -1.81 -1.30 -13.66
N ASN A 83 -2.97 -0.83 -14.13
CA ASN A 83 -3.13 0.51 -14.70
C ASN A 83 -2.98 1.60 -13.63
N LEU A 84 -3.51 1.37 -12.42
CA LEU A 84 -3.37 2.29 -11.29
C LEU A 84 -1.94 2.30 -10.75
N ILE A 85 -1.32 1.13 -10.57
CA ILE A 85 0.09 0.99 -10.17
C ILE A 85 1.00 1.77 -11.14
N THR A 86 0.75 1.65 -12.45
CA THR A 86 1.50 2.39 -13.47
C THR A 86 1.38 3.90 -13.24
N SER A 87 0.18 4.44 -13.00
CA SER A 87 0.03 5.88 -12.73
C SER A 87 0.65 6.32 -11.42
N LEU A 88 0.66 5.48 -10.39
CA LEU A 88 1.40 5.80 -9.16
C LEU A 88 2.90 5.93 -9.43
N ILE A 89 3.46 5.03 -10.24
CA ILE A 89 4.87 5.06 -10.66
C ILE A 89 5.15 6.30 -11.53
N ASP A 90 4.27 6.62 -12.48
CA ASP A 90 4.47 7.71 -13.43
C ASP A 90 4.34 9.10 -12.79
N TYR A 91 3.39 9.26 -11.85
CA TYR A 91 3.08 10.58 -11.28
C TYR A 91 3.75 10.86 -9.93
N THR A 92 4.11 9.83 -9.17
CA THR A 92 4.60 10.00 -7.79
C THR A 92 6.05 9.55 -7.64
N GLN A 93 6.63 9.85 -6.48
CA GLN A 93 7.95 9.34 -6.10
C GLN A 93 7.85 8.09 -5.19
N LEU A 94 6.67 7.50 -5.06
CA LEU A 94 6.47 6.30 -4.24
C LEU A 94 7.21 5.11 -4.84
N ARG A 95 7.89 4.33 -4.00
CA ARG A 95 8.37 3.01 -4.39
C ARG A 95 7.20 2.04 -4.34
N VAL A 96 6.55 1.83 -5.48
CA VAL A 96 5.38 0.96 -5.59
C VAL A 96 5.81 -0.46 -5.93
N ASP A 97 5.26 -1.45 -5.23
CA ASP A 97 5.35 -2.85 -5.65
C ASP A 97 4.58 -3.03 -6.98
N PRO A 98 5.24 -3.44 -8.07
CA PRO A 98 4.56 -3.62 -9.36
C PRO A 98 3.59 -4.80 -9.36
N GLN A 99 3.62 -5.67 -8.34
CA GLN A 99 2.72 -6.81 -8.23
C GLN A 99 1.52 -6.48 -7.37
N GLU A 100 0.35 -6.92 -7.83
CA GLU A 100 -0.86 -6.97 -6.99
C GLU A 100 -0.74 -8.09 -5.95
N HIS A 101 -1.18 -7.80 -4.73
CA HIS A 101 -1.26 -8.77 -3.64
C HIS A 101 -2.73 -9.17 -3.45
N VAL A 102 -3.08 -10.42 -3.70
CA VAL A 102 -4.42 -10.94 -3.42
C VAL A 102 -4.40 -11.65 -2.07
N LEU A 103 -5.21 -11.18 -1.11
CA LEU A 103 -5.33 -11.75 0.23
C LEU A 103 -6.78 -12.06 0.57
N ASP A 104 -7.00 -13.19 1.24
CA ASP A 104 -8.29 -13.46 1.87
C ASP A 104 -8.58 -12.40 2.94
N LEU A 105 -9.79 -11.87 2.96
CA LEU A 105 -10.24 -10.94 3.99
C LEU A 105 -10.24 -11.62 5.38
N ALA A 106 -10.41 -12.94 5.44
CA ALA A 106 -10.25 -13.73 6.66
C ALA A 106 -8.78 -13.89 7.12
N ASP A 107 -7.78 -13.63 6.26
CA ASP A 107 -6.36 -13.78 6.59
C ASP A 107 -5.83 -12.55 7.35
N PRO A 108 -5.28 -12.71 8.57
CA PRO A 108 -4.71 -11.60 9.35
C PRO A 108 -3.57 -10.84 8.68
N ARG A 109 -2.92 -11.38 7.63
CA ARG A 109 -1.90 -10.67 6.85
C ARG A 109 -2.46 -9.40 6.21
N MET A 110 -3.75 -9.37 5.87
CA MET A 110 -4.40 -8.19 5.31
C MET A 110 -4.29 -6.97 6.26
N LEU A 111 -4.24 -7.19 7.58
CA LEU A 111 -4.18 -6.13 8.59
C LEU A 111 -2.91 -5.26 8.50
N GLN A 112 -1.90 -5.73 7.76
CA GLN A 112 -0.62 -5.02 7.55
C GLN A 112 -0.56 -4.31 6.21
N ALA A 113 -1.57 -4.46 5.34
CA ALA A 113 -1.61 -3.79 4.05
C ALA A 113 -1.72 -2.27 4.23
N PRO A 114 -1.00 -1.44 3.44
CA PRO A 114 -1.14 0.01 3.48
C PRO A 114 -2.46 0.47 2.85
N PHE A 115 -3.05 -0.37 2.00
CA PHE A 115 -4.25 -0.09 1.24
C PHE A 115 -4.92 -1.39 0.82
N CYS A 116 -6.23 -1.45 0.95
CA CYS A 116 -7.04 -2.58 0.49
C CYS A 116 -8.07 -2.13 -0.55
N TYR A 117 -8.33 -2.98 -1.52
CA TYR A 117 -9.37 -2.85 -2.52
C TYR A 117 -10.36 -4.01 -2.42
N LEU A 118 -11.65 -3.73 -2.48
CA LEU A 118 -12.73 -4.71 -2.50
C LEU A 118 -13.72 -4.30 -3.60
N ALA A 119 -14.06 -5.21 -4.49
CA ALA A 119 -15.05 -4.98 -5.54
C ALA A 119 -15.75 -6.28 -5.92
N GLY A 120 -16.85 -6.15 -6.67
CA GLY A 120 -17.65 -7.29 -7.11
C GLY A 120 -18.96 -6.85 -7.76
N HIS A 121 -19.69 -7.82 -8.30
CA HIS A 121 -21.04 -7.63 -8.85
C HIS A 121 -22.12 -8.29 -7.99
N LYS A 122 -21.76 -9.25 -7.15
CA LYS A 122 -22.69 -10.12 -6.43
C LYS A 122 -22.78 -9.77 -4.94
N LEU A 123 -23.48 -10.62 -4.20
CA LEU A 123 -23.67 -10.52 -2.77
C LEU A 123 -22.36 -10.29 -2.01
N VAL A 124 -22.38 -9.29 -1.12
CA VAL A 124 -21.37 -9.09 -0.08
C VAL A 124 -21.92 -9.55 1.27
N GLU A 125 -21.48 -10.73 1.69
CA GLU A 125 -21.76 -11.31 2.99
C GLU A 125 -20.46 -11.74 3.68
N PHE A 126 -20.06 -11.00 4.72
CA PHE A 126 -18.86 -11.31 5.48
C PHE A 126 -19.12 -12.42 6.48
N ASN A 127 -18.29 -13.46 6.41
CA ASN A 127 -18.19 -14.47 7.46
C ASN A 127 -17.63 -13.83 8.77
N PRO A 128 -17.68 -14.54 9.92
CA PRO A 128 -17.23 -13.97 11.18
C PRO A 128 -15.76 -13.53 11.22
N ALA A 129 -14.86 -14.21 10.49
CA ALA A 129 -13.44 -13.84 10.44
C ALA A 129 -13.21 -12.61 9.57
N GLU A 130 -13.83 -12.56 8.39
CA GLU A 130 -13.79 -11.43 7.47
C GLU A 130 -14.32 -10.16 8.14
N ARG A 131 -15.48 -10.25 8.80
CA ARG A 131 -16.08 -9.13 9.53
C ARG A 131 -15.12 -8.57 10.59
N ARG A 132 -14.54 -9.46 11.42
CA ARG A 132 -13.60 -9.07 12.48
C ARG A 132 -12.36 -8.39 11.91
N ASN A 133 -11.81 -8.91 10.82
CA ASN A 133 -10.62 -8.34 10.20
C ASN A 133 -10.93 -7.00 9.53
N PHE A 134 -12.01 -6.90 8.77
CA PHE A 134 -12.45 -5.65 8.12
C PHE A 134 -12.65 -4.55 9.16
N GLU A 135 -13.42 -4.84 10.21
CA GLU A 135 -13.67 -3.89 11.30
C GLU A 135 -12.36 -3.46 11.97
N ARG A 136 -11.52 -4.42 12.35
CA ARG A 136 -10.24 -4.16 13.02
C ARG A 136 -9.32 -3.32 12.14
N TYR A 137 -9.21 -3.65 10.86
CA TYR A 137 -8.37 -2.93 9.92
C TYR A 137 -8.80 -1.47 9.81
N VAL A 138 -10.08 -1.21 9.52
CA VAL A 138 -10.62 0.15 9.36
C VAL A 138 -10.47 0.96 10.66
N ARG A 139 -10.80 0.37 11.82
CA ARG A 139 -10.67 1.04 13.13
C ARG A 139 -9.22 1.34 13.50
N ASN A 140 -8.26 0.54 13.04
CA ASN A 140 -6.84 0.67 13.40
C ASN A 140 -6.02 1.56 12.45
N GLY A 141 -6.65 2.30 11.55
CA GLY A 141 -5.90 3.17 10.62
C GLY A 141 -5.88 2.67 9.17
N GLY A 142 -6.39 1.47 8.89
CA GLY A 142 -6.48 0.94 7.54
C GLY A 142 -7.38 1.79 6.63
N PHE A 143 -7.13 1.70 5.33
CA PHE A 143 -7.96 2.29 4.29
C PHE A 143 -8.43 1.21 3.31
N VAL A 144 -9.73 1.16 3.07
CA VAL A 144 -10.35 0.27 2.08
C VAL A 144 -11.06 1.11 1.02
N PHE A 145 -10.66 0.95 -0.24
CA PHE A 145 -11.46 1.40 -1.37
C PHE A 145 -12.40 0.27 -1.80
N VAL A 146 -13.70 0.57 -1.79
CA VAL A 146 -14.76 -0.34 -2.20
C VAL A 146 -15.44 0.22 -3.43
N ASP A 147 -15.61 -0.61 -4.45
CA ASP A 147 -16.22 -0.22 -5.71
C ASP A 147 -17.25 -1.26 -6.18
N ASP A 148 -18.46 -0.80 -6.45
CA ASP A 148 -19.53 -1.61 -7.04
C ASP A 148 -19.42 -1.59 -8.56
N CYS A 149 -19.09 -2.75 -9.14
CA CYS A 149 -18.90 -2.92 -10.58
C CYS A 149 -20.23 -3.01 -11.35
N ASN A 150 -21.39 -3.02 -10.67
CA ASN A 150 -22.67 -2.97 -11.37
C ASN A 150 -23.13 -1.55 -11.71
N HIS A 151 -22.60 -0.54 -11.03
CA HIS A 151 -23.13 0.81 -11.09
C HIS A 151 -24.66 0.84 -10.85
N ASP A 152 -25.11 0.23 -9.74
CA ASP A 152 -26.53 0.11 -9.43
C ASP A 152 -26.77 0.32 -7.92
N ILE A 153 -27.36 1.45 -7.56
CA ILE A 153 -27.58 1.80 -6.14
C ILE A 153 -28.54 0.87 -5.40
N ASP A 154 -29.46 0.22 -6.12
CA ASP A 154 -30.41 -0.76 -5.57
C ASP A 154 -29.96 -2.20 -5.87
N GLY A 155 -28.78 -2.34 -6.46
CA GLY A 155 -28.15 -3.60 -6.85
C GLY A 155 -27.79 -4.47 -5.65
N LEU A 156 -27.57 -5.77 -5.93
CA LEU A 156 -27.29 -6.75 -4.89
C LEU A 156 -25.97 -6.45 -4.17
N PHE A 157 -24.92 -6.04 -4.88
CA PHE A 157 -23.65 -5.65 -4.27
C PHE A 157 -23.85 -4.45 -3.35
N ALA A 158 -24.43 -3.36 -3.86
CA ALA A 158 -24.65 -2.13 -3.10
C ALA A 158 -25.45 -2.35 -1.82
N THR A 159 -26.65 -2.93 -1.95
CA THR A 159 -27.55 -3.13 -0.81
C THR A 159 -26.97 -4.04 0.26
N SER A 160 -26.26 -5.11 -0.13
CA SER A 160 -25.63 -6.04 0.82
C SER A 160 -24.37 -5.46 1.47
N PHE A 161 -23.54 -4.73 0.74
CA PHE A 161 -22.39 -4.01 1.30
C PHE A 161 -22.84 -2.95 2.32
N GLU A 162 -23.84 -2.13 1.97
CA GLU A 162 -24.37 -1.12 2.89
C GLU A 162 -24.95 -1.75 4.16
N ALA A 163 -25.59 -2.92 4.06
CA ALA A 163 -26.06 -3.68 5.21
C ALA A 163 -24.92 -4.19 6.11
N GLN A 164 -23.81 -4.69 5.54
CA GLN A 164 -22.61 -5.05 6.31
C GLN A 164 -22.02 -3.84 7.03
N MET A 165 -21.90 -2.70 6.34
CA MET A 165 -21.38 -1.47 6.93
C MET A 165 -22.26 -0.97 8.07
N ALA A 166 -23.58 -1.01 7.90
CA ALA A 166 -24.54 -0.67 8.94
C ALA A 166 -24.43 -1.60 10.16
N SER A 167 -24.16 -2.89 9.94
CA SER A 167 -23.97 -3.87 11.02
C SER A 167 -22.64 -3.70 11.77
N ILE A 168 -21.57 -3.26 11.09
CA ILE A 168 -20.22 -3.17 11.68
C ILE A 168 -19.99 -1.81 12.34
N PHE A 169 -20.35 -0.73 11.63
CA PHE A 169 -20.02 0.64 12.05
C PHE A 169 -21.25 1.43 12.51
N GLY A 170 -22.46 0.92 12.27
CA GLY A 170 -23.72 1.56 12.63
C GLY A 170 -24.46 2.13 11.42
N ARG A 171 -25.79 2.24 11.54
CA ARG A 171 -26.72 2.59 10.44
C ARG A 171 -26.45 3.91 9.74
N THR A 172 -25.77 4.83 10.40
CA THR A 172 -25.49 6.18 9.88
C THR A 172 -24.00 6.39 9.58
N ALA A 173 -23.17 5.35 9.65
CA ALA A 173 -21.72 5.49 9.50
C ALA A 173 -21.29 5.79 8.07
N LEU A 174 -21.96 5.19 7.08
CA LEU A 174 -21.65 5.38 5.66
C LEU A 174 -22.36 6.65 5.15
N GLN A 175 -21.59 7.72 4.95
CA GLN A 175 -22.10 9.06 4.62
C GLN A 175 -21.55 9.55 3.28
N LYS A 176 -22.32 10.36 2.55
CA LYS A 176 -21.81 11.04 1.35
C LYS A 176 -20.65 11.97 1.71
N LEU A 177 -19.57 11.93 0.95
CA LEU A 177 -18.43 12.82 1.12
C LEU A 177 -18.75 14.20 0.52
N PRO A 178 -18.51 15.31 1.26
CA PRO A 178 -18.69 16.64 0.69
C PRO A 178 -17.66 16.88 -0.42
N LYS A 179 -17.99 17.68 -1.45
CA LYS A 179 -17.07 18.03 -2.54
C LYS A 179 -15.78 18.73 -2.07
N THR A 180 -15.80 19.30 -0.88
CA THR A 180 -14.64 19.91 -0.21
C THR A 180 -13.73 18.90 0.48
N HIS A 181 -14.07 17.60 0.49
CA HIS A 181 -13.27 16.58 1.15
C HIS A 181 -11.85 16.52 0.56
N ARG A 182 -10.83 16.38 1.40
CA ARG A 182 -9.42 16.47 0.96
C ARG A 182 -9.02 15.39 -0.04
N LEU A 183 -9.73 14.26 -0.09
CA LEU A 183 -9.58 13.21 -1.10
C LEU A 183 -9.55 13.78 -2.52
N TYR A 184 -10.45 14.72 -2.83
CA TYR A 184 -10.57 15.31 -4.17
C TYR A 184 -9.42 16.26 -4.53
N ASN A 185 -8.52 16.53 -3.58
CA ASN A 185 -7.41 17.48 -3.73
C ASN A 185 -6.06 16.93 -3.24
N ALA A 186 -5.99 15.62 -2.93
CA ALA A 186 -4.84 14.97 -2.29
C ALA A 186 -3.59 14.97 -3.18
N PHE A 187 -3.75 14.87 -4.50
CA PHE A 187 -2.65 14.97 -5.45
C PHE A 187 -3.03 15.84 -6.65
N PHE A 188 -3.94 15.35 -7.51
CA PHE A 188 -4.64 16.12 -8.52
C PHE A 188 -5.85 16.86 -7.94
N LYS A 189 -6.39 17.79 -8.71
CA LYS A 189 -7.54 18.64 -8.31
C LYS A 189 -8.80 18.20 -9.04
N PHE A 190 -9.83 17.88 -8.26
CA PHE A 190 -11.18 17.55 -8.72
C PHE A 190 -12.19 18.47 -8.01
N PRO A 191 -12.33 19.74 -8.46
CA PRO A 191 -13.12 20.74 -7.75
C PRO A 191 -14.61 20.41 -7.70
N ASP A 192 -15.11 19.63 -8.66
CA ASP A 192 -16.52 19.26 -8.78
C ASP A 192 -16.89 17.97 -8.04
N GLY A 193 -15.93 17.34 -7.36
CA GLY A 193 -16.08 16.08 -6.63
C GLY A 193 -15.58 14.88 -7.42
N PRO A 194 -16.19 13.69 -7.28
CA PRO A 194 -15.75 12.49 -7.98
C PRO A 194 -15.97 12.63 -9.50
N PRO A 195 -14.97 12.33 -10.35
CA PRO A 195 -15.16 12.38 -11.80
C PRO A 195 -16.18 11.35 -12.28
N ALA A 196 -16.98 11.69 -13.28
CA ALA A 196 -17.88 10.73 -13.93
C ALA A 196 -17.09 9.68 -14.73
N THR A 197 -17.60 8.45 -14.81
CA THR A 197 -17.04 7.38 -15.64
C THR A 197 -17.69 7.37 -17.02
N SER A 198 -17.05 6.76 -18.02
CA SER A 198 -17.65 6.62 -19.36
C SER A 198 -18.84 5.66 -19.35
N PHE A 199 -18.88 4.71 -18.40
CA PHE A 199 -20.01 3.84 -18.11
C PHE A 199 -21.24 4.63 -17.65
N GLU A 200 -21.09 5.52 -16.68
CA GLU A 200 -22.17 6.44 -16.29
C GLU A 200 -22.71 7.26 -17.47
N LEU A 201 -21.80 7.80 -18.27
CA LEU A 201 -22.17 8.68 -19.39
C LEU A 201 -22.80 7.93 -20.58
N ASN A 202 -22.70 6.60 -20.62
CA ASN A 202 -23.29 5.78 -21.68
C ASN A 202 -24.57 5.03 -21.24
N GLY A 203 -25.04 5.27 -20.00
CA GLY A 203 -26.26 4.66 -19.45
C GLY A 203 -26.08 3.22 -18.99
N TRP A 204 -24.85 2.79 -18.68
CA TRP A 204 -24.61 1.51 -18.01
C TRP A 204 -25.27 1.49 -16.62
N GLY A 205 -25.55 0.31 -16.07
CA GLY A 205 -26.11 0.15 -14.73
C GLY A 205 -27.52 0.73 -14.57
N ASP A 206 -27.69 1.68 -13.65
CA ASP A 206 -28.97 2.31 -13.31
C ASP A 206 -29.33 3.57 -14.13
N ASP A 207 -28.55 3.90 -15.17
CA ASP A 207 -28.72 5.07 -16.06
C ASP A 207 -28.63 6.41 -15.30
N LEU A 208 -27.88 6.44 -14.19
CA LEU A 208 -27.63 7.64 -13.40
C LEU A 208 -26.17 8.10 -13.50
N VAL A 209 -25.95 9.39 -13.18
CA VAL A 209 -24.60 9.89 -12.92
C VAL A 209 -24.49 10.15 -11.42
N HIS A 210 -23.66 9.38 -10.72
CA HIS A 210 -23.46 9.50 -9.29
C HIS A 210 -22.47 10.62 -8.97
N ASP A 211 -22.96 11.80 -8.60
CA ASP A 211 -22.14 12.97 -8.26
C ASP A 211 -21.47 12.92 -6.86
N TYR A 212 -21.48 11.74 -6.23
CA TYR A 212 -21.03 11.53 -4.86
C TYR A 212 -20.25 10.22 -4.71
N LEU A 213 -19.45 10.17 -3.65
CA LEU A 213 -18.94 8.95 -3.05
C LEU A 213 -19.45 8.87 -1.63
N LYS A 214 -19.59 7.66 -1.08
CA LYS A 214 -19.83 7.51 0.36
C LYS A 214 -18.55 7.10 1.07
N GLY A 215 -18.52 7.28 2.38
CA GLY A 215 -17.39 6.88 3.18
C GLY A 215 -17.70 6.73 4.66
N ILE A 216 -16.83 6.01 5.36
CA ILE A 216 -16.89 5.82 6.81
C ILE A 216 -15.64 6.45 7.40
N SER A 217 -15.84 7.41 8.31
CA SER A 217 -14.76 8.06 9.04
C SER A 217 -14.65 7.52 10.47
N ILE A 218 -13.43 7.18 10.88
CA ILE A 218 -13.06 6.82 12.25
C ILE A 218 -12.18 7.95 12.79
N ASP A 219 -12.60 8.61 13.87
CA ASP A 219 -11.86 9.69 14.53
C ASP A 219 -11.42 10.82 13.57
N GLY A 220 -12.29 11.18 12.62
CA GLY A 220 -12.03 12.24 11.63
C GLY A 220 -11.17 11.82 10.43
N ARG A 221 -10.77 10.54 10.37
CA ARG A 221 -10.03 9.94 9.24
C ARG A 221 -10.95 9.01 8.45
N LEU A 222 -11.01 9.18 7.14
CA LEU A 222 -11.75 8.26 6.26
C LEU A 222 -11.02 6.91 6.21
N GLY A 223 -11.71 5.83 6.63
CA GLY A 223 -11.17 4.47 6.61
C GLY A 223 -11.82 3.56 5.56
N VAL A 224 -13.02 3.90 5.10
CA VAL A 224 -13.69 3.23 3.96
C VAL A 224 -14.12 4.28 2.97
N LEU A 225 -13.71 4.14 1.72
CA LEU A 225 -14.25 4.88 0.58
C LEU A 225 -15.10 3.93 -0.24
N TYR A 226 -16.37 4.28 -0.47
CA TYR A 226 -17.30 3.47 -1.22
C TYR A 226 -17.78 4.22 -2.48
N SER A 227 -17.72 3.52 -3.60
CA SER A 227 -18.08 4.01 -4.93
C SER A 227 -19.12 3.10 -5.55
N ASN A 228 -20.17 3.71 -6.12
CA ASN A 228 -21.11 3.08 -7.05
C ASN A 228 -20.91 3.62 -8.46
N LYS A 229 -19.70 4.04 -8.80
CA LYS A 229 -19.40 4.68 -10.09
C LYS A 229 -18.75 3.72 -11.08
N ASP A 230 -18.40 2.52 -10.62
CA ASP A 230 -17.69 1.50 -11.40
C ASP A 230 -16.34 2.02 -11.94
N TYR A 231 -15.51 2.54 -11.03
CA TYR A 231 -14.16 2.98 -11.38
C TYR A 231 -13.25 1.82 -11.76
N GLY A 232 -13.49 0.64 -11.17
CA GLY A 232 -12.82 -0.60 -11.44
C GLY A 232 -12.90 -0.95 -12.92
N CYS A 233 -14.11 -1.06 -13.49
CA CYS A 233 -14.28 -1.34 -14.92
C CYS A 233 -13.76 -0.18 -15.79
N GLU A 234 -14.00 1.08 -15.39
CA GLU A 234 -13.48 2.27 -16.11
C GLU A 234 -11.95 2.25 -16.27
N TRP A 235 -11.25 1.64 -15.31
CA TRP A 235 -9.79 1.53 -15.30
C TRP A 235 -9.29 0.14 -15.76
N ASP A 236 -10.16 -0.80 -16.13
CA ASP A 236 -9.82 -2.15 -16.62
C ASP A 236 -9.71 -2.21 -18.15
N TYR A 237 -8.56 -1.79 -18.66
CA TYR A 237 -8.25 -1.85 -20.10
C TYR A 237 -6.83 -2.33 -20.36
N ASP A 238 -6.54 -2.78 -21.59
CA ASP A 238 -5.16 -3.08 -21.99
C ASP A 238 -4.30 -1.82 -21.85
N TRP A 239 -3.18 -1.93 -21.14
CA TRP A 239 -2.29 -0.80 -20.82
C TRP A 239 -1.88 0.01 -22.07
N ARG A 240 -1.83 -0.61 -23.25
CA ARG A 240 -1.50 0.08 -24.52
C ARG A 240 -2.55 1.10 -24.91
N ASN A 241 -3.79 0.96 -24.45
CA ASN A 241 -4.88 1.87 -24.77
C ASN A 241 -4.79 3.19 -24.00
N LYS A 242 -4.05 3.21 -22.87
CA LYS A 242 -3.87 4.41 -22.05
C LYS A 242 -3.31 5.59 -22.85
N ARG A 243 -2.44 5.33 -23.82
CA ARG A 243 -1.83 6.34 -24.71
C ARG A 243 -2.82 7.09 -25.61
N PHE A 244 -4.04 6.55 -25.76
CA PHE A 244 -5.09 7.17 -26.57
C PHE A 244 -6.02 8.06 -25.75
N LEU A 245 -5.91 8.05 -24.42
CA LEU A 245 -6.67 8.92 -23.55
C LEU A 245 -6.07 10.33 -23.59
N ALA A 246 -6.91 11.34 -23.83
CA ALA A 246 -6.50 12.74 -23.77
C ALA A 246 -6.10 13.15 -22.35
N GLU A 247 -6.83 12.63 -21.36
CA GLU A 247 -6.52 12.72 -19.94
C GLU A 247 -6.50 11.33 -19.33
N ASP A 248 -5.50 11.03 -18.50
CA ASP A 248 -5.44 9.75 -17.79
C ASP A 248 -6.61 9.64 -16.79
N ASN A 249 -7.53 8.72 -17.08
CA ASN A 249 -8.72 8.48 -16.27
C ASN A 249 -8.41 7.87 -14.88
N THR A 250 -7.20 7.34 -14.67
CA THR A 250 -6.74 6.78 -13.38
C THR A 250 -6.17 7.83 -12.42
N ARG A 251 -6.13 9.12 -12.82
CA ARG A 251 -5.68 10.22 -11.94
C ARG A 251 -6.45 10.28 -10.62
N PHE A 252 -7.74 9.93 -10.62
CA PHE A 252 -8.51 9.89 -9.38
C PHE A 252 -8.08 8.74 -8.46
N GLY A 253 -7.68 7.59 -9.01
CA GLY A 253 -7.06 6.51 -8.25
C GLY A 253 -5.75 6.95 -7.56
N VAL A 254 -4.95 7.79 -8.20
CA VAL A 254 -3.76 8.41 -7.56
C VAL A 254 -4.16 9.24 -6.34
N ASN A 255 -5.22 10.04 -6.45
CA ASN A 255 -5.75 10.78 -5.28
C ASN A 255 -6.20 9.86 -4.15
N ILE A 256 -6.89 8.75 -4.47
CA ILE A 256 -7.35 7.77 -3.48
C ILE A 256 -6.16 7.19 -2.71
N VAL A 257 -5.13 6.73 -3.41
CA VAL A 257 -3.95 6.13 -2.80
C VAL A 257 -3.12 7.16 -2.04
N MET A 258 -2.88 8.34 -2.62
CA MET A 258 -2.12 9.40 -1.95
C MET A 258 -2.84 9.88 -0.68
N TYR A 259 -4.17 9.97 -0.71
CA TYR A 259 -4.96 10.24 0.48
C TYR A 259 -4.80 9.15 1.53
N ALA A 260 -4.91 7.87 1.14
CA ALA A 260 -4.76 6.74 2.06
C ALA A 260 -3.41 6.73 2.79
N LEU A 261 -2.32 7.13 2.11
CA LEU A 261 -0.97 7.12 2.65
C LEU A 261 -0.56 8.36 3.46
N THR A 262 -1.34 9.45 3.39
CA THR A 262 -0.98 10.75 4.01
C THR A 262 -1.88 11.15 5.18
N ASN A 263 -2.70 10.21 5.65
CA ASN A 263 -3.61 10.42 6.78
C ASN A 263 -3.08 9.89 8.10
#